data_AF-A0A2N5ZWS2-F1
#
_entry.id   AF-A0A2N5ZWS2-F1
#
_cell.length_a   1.000
_cell.length_b   1.000
_cell.length_c   1.000
_cell.angle_alpha   90.00
_cell.angle_beta   90.00
_cell.angle_gamma   90.00
#
_symmetry.space_group_name_H-M   'P 1'
#
loop_
_entity.id
_entity.type
_entity.pdbx_description
1 polymer ?
#
loop_
_entity_poly.entity_id
_entity_poly.type
_entity_poly.pdbx_seq_one_letter_code
_entity_poly.pdbx_strand_id
1 'polypeptide(L)' 'MKPIYNIIFLALFTTLSINLLAQKNYETHFIETPPTIDGLFNEDVWNKGKWINEFTQRSPLEGAKPSQKTI' A
#
# COMPACT_ATOMS: atom_id res chain seq x y z
N MET A 1 -18.40 -41.19 3.62
CA MET A 1 -17.39 -40.49 4.46
C MET A 1 -16.20 -39.90 3.68
N LYS A 2 -15.71 -40.52 2.59
CA LYS A 2 -14.56 -40.00 1.81
C LYS A 2 -14.72 -38.63 1.10
N PRO A 3 -15.91 -38.19 0.62
CA PRO A 3 -16.00 -36.93 -0.15
C PRO A 3 -15.97 -35.66 0.73
N ILE A 4 -16.29 -35.78 2.03
CA ILE A 4 -16.32 -34.65 2.96
C ILE A 4 -14.92 -34.09 3.23
N TYR A 5 -13.91 -34.95 3.34
CA TYR A 5 -12.52 -34.51 3.52
C TYR A 5 -12.01 -33.73 2.31
N ASN A 6 -12.42 -34.13 1.09
CA ASN A 6 -12.04 -33.44 -0.13
C ASN A 6 -12.69 -32.05 -0.23
N ILE A 7 -13.93 -31.91 0.22
CA ILE A 7 -14.64 -30.62 0.27
C ILE A 7 -14.00 -29.69 1.32
N ILE A 8 -13.66 -30.21 2.50
CA ILE A 8 -13.00 -29.43 3.56
C ILE A 8 -11.60 -29.00 3.10
N PHE A 9 -10.84 -29.89 2.47
CA PHE A 9 -9.52 -29.58 1.92
C PHE A 9 -9.58 -28.52 0.83
N LEU A 10 -10.55 -28.60 -0.09
CA LEU A 10 -10.76 -27.60 -1.13
C LEU A 10 -11.18 -26.24 -0.54
N ALA A 11 -12.08 -26.23 0.44
CA ALA A 11 -12.48 -24.99 1.13
C ALA A 11 -11.29 -24.33 1.84
N LEU A 12 -10.47 -25.12 2.56
CA LEU A 12 -9.26 -24.60 3.21
C LEU A 12 -8.26 -24.00 2.20
N PHE A 13 -8.03 -24.69 1.08
CA PHE A 13 -7.12 -24.22 0.03
C PHE A 13 -7.59 -22.92 -0.65
N THR A 14 -8.90 -22.77 -0.86
CA THR A 14 -9.46 -21.54 -1.44
C THR A 14 -9.32 -20.34 -0.50
N THR A 15 -9.55 -20.49 0.82
CA THR A 15 -9.43 -19.39 1.80
C THR A 15 -8.00 -18.85 1.96
N LEU A 16 -6.98 -19.70 1.81
CA LEU A 16 -5.59 -19.28 1.90
C LEU A 16 -5.16 -18.40 0.72
N SER A 17 -5.74 -18.62 -0.47
CA SER A 17 -5.38 -17.93 -1.71
C SER A 17 -5.91 -16.48 -1.78
N ILE A 18 -7.02 -16.17 -1.10
CA ILE A 18 -7.69 -14.86 -1.18
C ILE A 18 -6.88 -13.76 -0.48
N ASN A 19 -6.13 -14.10 0.57
CA ASN A 19 -5.33 -13.15 1.35
C ASN A 19 -4.10 -12.64 0.59
N LEU A 20 -3.58 -13.41 -0.38
CA LEU A 20 -2.38 -13.04 -1.13
C LEU A 20 -2.65 -11.91 -2.14
N LEU A 21 -3.88 -11.81 -2.67
CA LEU A 21 -4.29 -10.78 -3.63
C LEU A 21 -4.71 -9.46 -2.98
N ALA A 22 -4.87 -9.43 -1.65
CA ALA A 22 -5.31 -8.24 -0.92
C ALA A 22 -4.15 -7.26 -0.61
N GLN A 23 -2.90 -7.61 -0.91
CA GLN A 23 -1.75 -6.74 -0.66
C GLN A 23 -1.64 -5.63 -1.72
N LYS A 24 -1.52 -4.38 -1.27
CA LYS A 24 -1.32 -3.23 -2.17
C LYS A 24 0.03 -3.35 -2.87
N ASN A 25 0.01 -3.46 -4.19
CA ASN A 25 1.20 -3.46 -5.03
C ASN A 25 1.56 -2.03 -5.43
N TYR A 26 2.86 -1.73 -5.39
CA TYR A 26 3.40 -0.42 -5.75
C TYR A 26 4.37 -0.57 -6.91
N GLU A 27 4.18 0.23 -7.94
CA GLU A 27 5.11 0.31 -9.07
C GLU A 27 6.12 1.42 -8.81
N THR A 28 7.40 1.13 -9.05
CA THR A 28 8.50 2.09 -8.90
C THR A 28 9.32 2.13 -10.18
N HIS A 29 9.90 3.29 -10.47
CA HIS A 29 10.77 3.49 -11.63
C HIS A 29 12.17 3.82 -11.16
N PHE A 30 13.16 3.22 -11.81
CA PHE A 30 14.56 3.60 -11.60
C PHE A 30 14.81 4.99 -12.16
N ILE A 31 15.62 5.77 -11.42
CA ILE A 31 16.08 7.09 -11.84
C ILE A 31 17.60 7.12 -11.75
N GLU A 32 18.24 7.58 -12.82
CA GLU A 32 19.71 7.60 -12.92
C GLU A 32 20.32 8.75 -12.11
N THR A 33 19.69 9.93 -12.19
CA THR A 33 20.09 11.11 -11.44
C THR A 33 19.24 11.23 -10.17
N PRO A 34 19.86 11.26 -8.98
CA PRO A 34 19.12 11.41 -7.74
C PRO A 34 18.60 12.85 -7.58
N PRO A 35 17.33 13.05 -7.18
CA PRO A 35 16.84 14.38 -6.81
C PRO A 35 17.45 14.86 -5.50
N THR A 36 17.38 16.16 -5.30
CA THR A 36 17.66 16.79 -4.01
C THR A 36 16.42 16.66 -3.12
N ILE A 37 16.59 16.09 -1.93
CA ILE A 37 15.50 15.96 -0.96
C ILE A 37 15.50 17.20 -0.05
N ASP A 38 14.97 18.31 -0.57
CA ASP A 38 14.90 19.60 0.14
C ASP A 38 13.48 19.98 0.61
N GLY A 39 12.49 19.12 0.34
CA GLY A 39 11.08 19.35 0.66
C GLY A 39 10.34 20.17 -0.40
N LEU A 40 11.00 20.55 -1.50
CA LEU A 40 10.38 21.17 -2.67
C LEU A 40 10.17 20.12 -3.75
N PHE A 41 8.92 19.96 -4.20
CA PHE A 41 8.58 19.05 -5.30
C PHE A 41 8.65 19.77 -6.65
N ASN A 42 9.73 20.49 -6.90
CA ASN A 42 9.92 21.32 -8.10
C ASN A 42 10.74 20.63 -9.20
N GLU A 43 11.40 19.52 -8.90
CA GLU A 43 12.12 18.72 -9.90
C GLU A 43 11.18 17.83 -10.72
N ASP A 44 11.41 17.72 -12.03
CA ASP A 44 10.57 16.94 -12.96
C ASP A 44 10.47 15.45 -12.61
N VAL A 45 11.43 14.90 -11.87
CA VAL A 45 11.43 13.49 -11.46
C VAL A 45 10.21 13.14 -10.60
N TRP A 46 9.68 14.10 -9.84
CA TRP A 46 8.48 13.93 -9.03
C TRP A 46 7.20 13.76 -9.86
N ASN A 47 7.24 14.07 -11.15
CA ASN A 47 6.13 13.86 -12.09
C ASN A 47 6.19 12.50 -12.79
N LYS A 48 7.29 11.74 -12.63
CA LYS A 48 7.48 10.45 -13.32
C LYS A 48 6.73 9.30 -12.63
N GLY A 49 6.50 9.39 -11.33
CA GLY A 49 5.76 8.41 -10.56
C GLY A 49 4.28 8.77 -10.45
N LYS A 50 3.42 7.75 -10.31
CA LYS A 50 2.02 7.99 -9.93
C LYS A 50 1.98 8.45 -8.47
N TRP A 51 1.51 9.67 -8.23
CA TRP A 51 1.23 10.14 -6.88
C TRP A 51 0.16 9.25 -6.25
N ILE A 52 0.49 8.69 -5.09
CA ILE A 52 -0.42 7.88 -4.30
C ILE A 52 -0.93 8.75 -3.17
N ASN A 53 -2.22 9.04 -3.25
CA ASN A 53 -3.00 9.74 -2.26
C ASN A 53 -3.80 8.70 -1.43
N GLU A 54 -4.58 9.18 -0.46
CA GLU A 54 -5.50 8.34 0.34
C GLU A 54 -4.80 7.37 1.32
N PHE A 55 -3.84 7.88 2.09
CA PHE A 55 -3.28 7.14 3.21
C PHE A 55 -4.31 7.04 4.34
N THR A 56 -4.67 5.82 4.74
CA THR A 56 -5.40 5.61 5.99
C THR A 56 -4.46 5.82 7.16
N GLN A 57 -4.55 6.97 7.80
CA GLN A 57 -3.91 7.20 9.09
C GLN A 57 -4.62 6.32 10.13
N ARG A 58 -3.95 5.28 10.63
CA ARG A 58 -4.50 4.46 11.73
C ARG A 58 -4.59 5.23 13.07
N SER A 59 -3.96 6.40 13.14
CA SER A 59 -3.96 7.32 14.28
C SER A 59 -3.62 8.73 13.74
N PRO A 60 -4.38 9.78 14.09
CA PRO A 60 -4.30 10.39 15.41
C PRO A 60 -5.68 10.56 16.06
N LEU A 61 -5.69 10.50 17.39
CA LEU A 61 -6.88 10.57 18.23
C LEU A 61 -7.63 11.91 18.09
N GLU A 62 -8.96 11.87 18.09
CA GLU A 62 -9.81 13.05 17.96
C GLU A 62 -9.60 14.05 19.13
N GLY A 63 -9.45 15.33 18.81
CA GLY A 63 -9.13 16.40 19.77
C GLY A 63 -7.64 16.57 20.09
N ALA A 64 -6.77 15.68 19.59
CA ALA A 64 -5.32 15.90 19.66
C ALA A 64 -4.89 17.01 18.68
N LYS A 65 -3.81 17.71 19.02
CA LYS A 65 -3.15 18.62 18.07
C LYS A 65 -2.82 17.85 16.77
N PRO A 66 -2.90 18.51 15.59
CA PRO A 66 -2.63 17.86 14.31
C PRO A 66 -1.28 17.13 14.34
N SER A 67 -1.27 15.84 13.98
CA SER A 67 -0.05 15.02 13.99
C SER A 67 0.88 15.31 12.82
N GLN A 68 0.37 15.93 11.75
CA GLN A 68 1.12 16.33 10.58
C GLN A 68 0.86 17.78 10.24
N LYS A 69 1.96 18.50 9.98
CA LYS A 69 1.96 19.84 9.40
C LYS A 69 1.61 19.72 7.93
N THR A 70 0.57 20.42 7.48
CA THR A 70 0.32 20.65 6.05
C THR A 70 1.22 21.79 5.61
N ILE A 71 1.97 21.57 4.53
CA ILE A 71 2.77 22.60 3.85
C ILE A 71 2.10 22.88 2.51
#